data_AF-A0A969KAB4-F1
#
_entry.id   AF-A0A969KAB4-F1
#
_cell.length_a   1.000
_cell.length_b   1.000
_cell.length_c   1.000
_cell.angle_alpha   90.00
_cell.angle_beta   90.00
_cell.angle_gamma   90.00
#
_symmetry.space_group_name_H-M   'P 1'
#
loop_
_entity.id
_entity.type
_entity.pdbx_description
1 polymer ?
#
loop_
_entity_poly.entity_id
_entity_poly.type
_entity_poly.pdbx_seq_one_letter_code
_entity_poly.pdbx_strand_id
1 'polypeptide(L)'
;MAPKATITVNGVRFETEADRLLLHALRDFGIEVPTLCHDERLTPYGGCRMCVVSRKDGRPGLVTTCSTPVVDGMVIETDTAEVIEARRAQLQLIVLNHRMECPVCTRRGDCRLQDLIYEYGTPEAALPFDLVRRPMDLASPIITRDPEKCIVCGRCVRLCDEVQGIAAIGLEGRGLDVHVGTFLERPLDCEFCGQCVNACPVAALSARPYETHVPAWLRASATTTCSLCSCGCQVRVETYEGELERVSADSILEPSQGNLCVKGWLGWDLLSSEERITVPLIRTNGKLVPATWDEAITAVVGKFRESRGRTAAIATPRLTNEDAYLVQRLMRQALGSPHVAMGPTGGLAALCDGLAPVAGAPRSTGSMQDIDTADVVLVLRGDPTRTHPLVKTGLVQSIKKREQKLVLAHAVSGGLERHAEHFLPLHPGTEDVLALGLARLVLEHDPARARACEASGATGFAEWRESLEPYSLARVADVCGLEPLRIEAVATRLIQARAPLGIVVCGTGIPGDEVRASAALFWLMTVLEAGNRTGRVIVLGEKFNLQGGLDMGLDPRFLPAYEPAGDGGRPGRVRVVEVAYVEAAGAAVPRVLIADHPSHELCAGLQERALGLGAGDVL
;
A
#
# COMPACT_ATOMS: atom_id res chain seq x y z
N MET A 1 -7.53 28.16 -13.42
CA MET A 1 -8.15 28.54 -12.13
C MET A 1 -9.64 28.34 -12.28
N ALA A 2 -10.28 27.62 -11.36
CA ALA A 2 -11.73 27.50 -11.35
C ALA A 2 -12.37 28.89 -11.13
N PRO A 3 -13.54 29.18 -11.73
CA PRO A 3 -14.25 30.42 -11.47
C PRO A 3 -14.61 30.51 -9.97
N LYS A 4 -14.44 31.69 -9.38
CA LYS A 4 -14.84 31.95 -7.98
C LYS A 4 -16.34 32.21 -7.90
N ALA A 5 -16.95 31.79 -6.81
CA ALA A 5 -18.33 32.08 -6.43
C ALA A 5 -18.38 32.61 -4.99
N THR A 6 -19.23 33.61 -4.75
CA THR A 6 -19.56 34.12 -3.43
C THR A 6 -20.91 33.56 -3.01
N ILE A 7 -20.96 32.85 -1.88
CA ILE A 7 -22.20 32.32 -1.32
C ILE A 7 -22.43 32.85 0.09
N THR A 8 -23.69 32.91 0.51
CA THR A 8 -24.08 33.31 1.87
C THR A 8 -24.61 32.09 2.60
N VAL A 9 -24.00 31.71 3.72
CA VAL A 9 -24.42 30.59 4.55
C VAL A 9 -24.74 31.12 5.95
N ASN A 10 -25.97 30.91 6.43
CA ASN A 10 -26.45 31.42 7.73
C ASN A 10 -26.18 32.93 7.94
N GLY A 11 -26.35 33.72 6.87
CA GLY A 11 -26.13 35.16 6.87
C GLY A 11 -24.66 35.60 6.73
N VAL A 12 -23.70 34.67 6.71
CA VAL A 12 -22.25 34.95 6.56
C VAL A 12 -21.83 34.69 5.12
N ARG A 13 -21.04 35.61 4.54
CA ARG A 13 -20.51 35.47 3.17
C ARG A 13 -19.20 34.70 3.14
N PHE A 14 -19.08 33.79 2.18
CA PHE A 14 -17.88 33.00 1.93
C PHE A 14 -17.53 32.99 0.44
N GLU A 15 -16.23 32.92 0.14
CA GLU A 15 -15.72 32.68 -1.21
C GLU A 15 -15.30 31.21 -1.38
N THR A 16 -15.69 30.60 -2.49
CA THR A 16 -15.27 29.24 -2.87
C THR A 16 -15.19 29.12 -4.39
N GLU A 17 -14.75 27.97 -4.88
CA GLU A 17 -14.83 27.60 -6.29
C GLU A 17 -16.29 27.31 -6.69
N ALA A 18 -16.69 27.87 -7.84
CA ALA A 18 -17.96 27.52 -8.48
C ALA A 18 -17.93 26.06 -8.97
N ASP A 19 -19.12 25.47 -9.14
CA ASP A 19 -19.33 24.07 -9.55
C ASP A 19 -18.82 23.00 -8.57
N ARG A 20 -18.07 23.37 -7.53
CA ARG A 20 -17.72 22.47 -6.42
C ARG A 20 -18.98 22.05 -5.67
N LEU A 21 -19.02 20.81 -5.17
CA LEU A 21 -20.14 20.33 -4.37
C LEU A 21 -20.26 21.14 -3.07
N LEU A 22 -21.49 21.58 -2.78
CA LEU A 22 -21.81 22.39 -1.59
C LEU A 22 -21.37 21.70 -0.29
N LEU A 23 -21.45 20.36 -0.22
CA LEU A 23 -20.97 19.60 0.94
C LEU A 23 -19.50 19.90 1.28
N HIS A 24 -18.62 19.86 0.26
CA HIS A 24 -17.20 20.09 0.47
C HIS A 24 -16.92 21.58 0.76
N ALA A 25 -17.62 22.49 0.08
CA ALA A 25 -17.50 23.92 0.34
C ALA A 25 -17.88 24.29 1.79
N LEU A 26 -18.98 23.73 2.31
CA LEU A 26 -19.40 23.96 3.70
C LEU A 26 -18.37 23.45 4.71
N ARG A 27 -17.76 22.28 4.47
CA ARG A 27 -16.70 21.74 5.33
C ARG A 27 -15.45 22.60 5.33
N ASP A 28 -15.03 23.14 4.18
CA ASP A 28 -13.90 24.08 4.10
C ASP A 28 -14.15 25.32 4.98
N PHE A 29 -15.40 25.72 5.19
CA PHE A 29 -15.80 26.82 6.07
C PHE A 29 -15.97 26.42 7.53
N GLY A 30 -15.74 25.15 7.89
CA GLY A 30 -15.99 24.61 9.23
C GLY A 30 -17.48 24.42 9.55
N ILE A 31 -18.37 24.43 8.54
CA ILE A 31 -19.81 24.21 8.69
C ILE A 31 -20.12 22.75 8.42
N GLU A 32 -20.36 21.99 9.48
CA GLU A 32 -20.71 20.57 9.39
C GLU A 32 -22.20 20.37 9.07
N VAL A 33 -22.48 19.44 8.16
CA VAL A 33 -23.84 18.97 7.85
C VAL A 33 -23.88 17.45 7.99
N PRO A 34 -24.97 16.88 8.56
CA PRO A 34 -24.99 15.47 8.88
C PRO A 34 -25.02 14.60 7.63
N THR A 35 -24.12 13.62 7.56
CA THR A 35 -24.08 12.62 6.49
C THR A 35 -23.94 11.21 7.05
N LEU A 36 -24.65 10.25 6.47
CA LEU A 36 -24.49 8.82 6.76
C LEU A 36 -23.89 8.03 5.59
N CYS A 37 -24.16 8.45 4.34
CA CYS A 37 -23.75 7.73 3.13
C CYS A 37 -22.49 8.30 2.44
N HIS A 38 -21.87 9.33 3.00
CA HIS A 38 -20.70 9.98 2.44
C HIS A 38 -19.42 9.53 3.14
N ASP A 39 -18.33 9.48 2.37
CA ASP A 39 -16.96 9.17 2.77
C ASP A 39 -16.06 9.99 1.83
N GLU A 40 -14.98 10.59 2.33
CA GLU A 40 -14.11 11.49 1.55
C GLU A 40 -13.49 10.82 0.31
N ARG A 41 -13.36 9.48 0.33
CA ARG A 41 -12.77 8.72 -0.78
C ARG A 41 -13.77 8.43 -1.90
N LEU A 42 -15.06 8.62 -1.65
CA LEU A 42 -16.16 8.26 -2.55
C LEU A 42 -16.79 9.49 -3.19
N THR A 43 -17.21 9.35 -4.44
CA THR A 43 -18.06 10.36 -5.09
C THR A 43 -19.40 10.43 -4.34
N PRO A 44 -19.93 11.60 -3.96
CA PRO A 44 -21.23 11.62 -3.29
C PRO A 44 -22.38 11.21 -4.23
N TYR A 45 -23.39 10.48 -3.72
CA TYR A 45 -24.52 9.98 -4.53
C TYR A 45 -25.92 10.28 -3.97
N GLY A 46 -26.01 10.84 -2.75
CA GLY A 46 -27.29 11.29 -2.18
C GLY A 46 -28.22 10.20 -1.62
N GLY A 47 -27.67 9.08 -1.16
CA GLY A 47 -28.47 7.97 -0.60
C GLY A 47 -29.22 8.30 0.70
N CYS A 48 -28.55 8.89 1.69
CA CYS A 48 -29.14 9.06 3.04
C CYS A 48 -30.04 10.29 3.22
N ARG A 49 -29.92 11.30 2.34
CA ARG A 49 -30.65 12.59 2.41
C ARG A 49 -30.51 13.42 3.70
N MET A 50 -29.65 13.03 4.65
CA MET A 50 -29.43 13.77 5.91
C MET A 50 -28.82 15.17 5.71
N CYS A 51 -28.01 15.36 4.67
CA CYS A 51 -27.31 16.62 4.39
C CYS A 51 -28.20 17.69 3.75
N VAL A 52 -29.49 17.68 4.07
CA VAL A 52 -30.46 18.64 3.55
C VAL A 52 -30.26 20.02 4.18
N VAL A 53 -30.38 21.06 3.37
CA VAL A 53 -30.28 22.49 3.76
C VAL A 53 -31.35 23.29 3.01
N SER A 54 -31.73 24.46 3.54
CA SER A 54 -32.70 25.35 2.90
C SER A 54 -31.99 26.32 1.96
N ARG A 55 -32.48 26.45 0.72
CA ARG A 55 -31.98 27.39 -0.29
C ARG A 55 -32.92 28.60 -0.38
N LYS A 56 -32.37 29.82 -0.34
CA LYS A 56 -33.13 31.09 -0.26
C LYS A 56 -32.81 32.13 -1.35
N ASP A 57 -32.03 31.79 -2.36
CA ASP A 57 -31.59 32.67 -3.46
C ASP A 57 -32.61 32.85 -4.60
N GLY A 58 -33.92 32.81 -4.30
CA GLY A 58 -34.99 32.88 -5.30
C GLY A 58 -35.39 31.54 -5.92
N ARG A 59 -34.72 30.44 -5.57
CA ARG A 59 -35.17 29.05 -5.80
C ARG A 59 -35.45 28.37 -4.46
N PRO A 60 -36.59 28.67 -3.82
CA PRO A 60 -36.89 28.18 -2.48
C PRO A 60 -37.05 26.65 -2.47
N GLY A 61 -36.50 26.01 -1.44
CA GLY A 61 -36.70 24.59 -1.19
C GLY A 61 -35.55 23.94 -0.44
N LEU A 62 -35.77 22.69 -0.07
CA LEU A 62 -34.78 21.84 0.56
C LEU A 62 -33.91 21.15 -0.50
N VAL A 63 -32.60 21.30 -0.39
CA VAL A 63 -31.62 20.70 -1.30
C VAL A 63 -30.57 19.90 -0.53
N THR A 64 -30.03 18.85 -1.13
CA THR A 64 -28.94 18.07 -0.54
C THR A 64 -27.59 18.66 -0.90
N THR A 65 -26.74 18.94 0.09
CA THR A 65 -25.42 19.55 -0.15
C THR A 65 -24.49 18.64 -0.94
N CYS A 66 -24.65 17.32 -0.83
CA CYS A 66 -23.79 16.34 -1.49
C CYS A 66 -24.01 16.24 -3.01
N SER A 67 -25.10 16.77 -3.55
CA SER A 67 -25.43 16.71 -4.98
C SER A 67 -25.66 18.09 -5.60
N THR A 68 -25.51 19.15 -4.81
CA THR A 68 -25.78 20.52 -5.26
C THR A 68 -24.44 21.21 -5.53
N PRO A 69 -24.13 21.58 -6.78
CA PRO A 69 -22.95 22.40 -7.08
C PRO A 69 -23.16 23.83 -6.59
N VAL A 70 -22.07 24.48 -6.19
CA VAL A 70 -22.06 25.88 -5.77
C VAL A 70 -22.28 26.80 -6.98
N VAL A 71 -23.18 27.77 -6.80
CA VAL A 71 -23.49 28.82 -7.77
C VAL A 71 -23.28 30.17 -7.11
N ASP A 72 -22.74 31.15 -7.83
CA ASP A 72 -22.55 32.51 -7.34
C ASP A 72 -23.88 33.15 -6.89
N GLY A 73 -23.85 33.84 -5.76
CA GLY A 73 -25.03 34.45 -5.14
C GLY A 73 -25.94 33.48 -4.38
N MET A 74 -25.57 32.20 -4.25
CA MET A 74 -26.37 31.21 -3.52
C MET A 74 -26.50 31.59 -2.04
N VAL A 75 -27.71 31.44 -1.48
CA VAL A 75 -28.04 31.70 -0.07
C VAL A 75 -28.55 30.41 0.56
N ILE A 76 -27.86 29.92 1.59
CA ILE A 76 -28.12 28.66 2.27
C ILE A 76 -28.35 28.88 3.77
N GLU A 77 -29.33 28.19 4.33
CA GLU A 77 -29.58 28.12 5.77
C GLU A 77 -29.55 26.64 6.21
N THR A 78 -28.75 26.33 7.24
CA THR A 78 -28.44 24.93 7.61
C THR A 78 -29.26 24.38 8.78
N ASP A 79 -29.95 25.24 9.52
CA ASP A 79 -30.55 24.97 10.83
C ASP A 79 -31.98 25.55 11.00
N THR A 80 -32.68 25.82 9.90
CA THR A 80 -34.09 26.24 9.96
C THR A 80 -34.99 25.15 10.53
N ALA A 81 -36.14 25.53 11.10
CA ALA A 81 -37.13 24.57 11.58
C ALA A 81 -37.55 23.55 10.49
N GLU A 82 -37.70 24.00 9.24
CA GLU A 82 -37.99 23.15 8.09
C GLU A 82 -36.89 22.11 7.84
N VAL A 83 -35.61 22.49 7.96
CA VAL A 83 -34.46 21.59 7.79
C VAL A 83 -34.40 20.56 8.92
N ILE A 84 -34.63 20.99 10.16
CA ILE A 84 -34.62 20.10 11.34
C ILE A 84 -35.73 19.06 11.23
N GLU A 85 -36.95 19.47 10.87
CA GLU A 85 -38.07 18.54 10.69
C GLU A 85 -37.84 17.57 9.53
N ALA A 86 -37.24 18.04 8.42
CA ALA A 86 -36.87 17.15 7.32
C ALA A 86 -35.82 16.10 7.73
N ARG A 87 -34.82 16.48 8.54
CA ARG A 87 -33.82 15.54 9.08
C ARG A 87 -34.45 14.53 10.05
N ARG A 88 -35.38 14.97 10.91
CA ARG A 88 -36.14 14.08 11.82
C ARG A 88 -36.96 13.05 11.06
N ALA A 89 -37.74 13.50 10.07
CA ALA A 89 -38.54 12.62 9.22
C ALA A 89 -37.66 11.63 8.44
N GLN A 90 -36.51 12.07 7.92
CA GLN A 90 -35.58 11.19 7.24
C GLN A 90 -34.95 10.16 8.19
N LEU A 91 -34.59 10.56 9.40
CA LEU A 91 -34.04 9.66 10.42
C LEU A 91 -35.06 8.57 10.79
N GLN A 92 -36.36 8.90 10.84
CA GLN A 92 -37.45 7.94 11.03
C GLN A 92 -37.49 6.84 9.99
N LEU A 93 -37.28 7.19 8.72
CA LEU A 93 -37.23 6.22 7.63
C LEU A 93 -35.95 5.37 7.67
N ILE A 94 -34.84 5.93 8.18
CA ILE A 94 -33.56 5.22 8.27
C ILE A 94 -33.56 4.18 9.39
N VAL A 95 -34.12 4.51 10.56
CA VAL A 95 -34.16 3.59 11.71
C VAL A 95 -35.27 2.54 11.60
N LEU A 96 -36.07 2.61 10.55
CA LEU A 96 -37.27 1.81 10.33
C LEU A 96 -37.07 0.30 10.54
N ASN A 97 -36.02 -0.27 9.94
CA ASN A 97 -35.63 -1.67 10.07
C ASN A 97 -34.41 -1.87 10.99
N HIS A 98 -33.95 -0.82 11.68
CA HIS A 98 -32.74 -0.87 12.50
C HIS A 98 -33.02 -1.48 13.87
N ARG A 99 -32.33 -2.57 14.21
CA ARG A 99 -32.43 -3.18 15.54
C ARG A 99 -31.77 -2.30 16.60
N MET A 100 -32.59 -1.72 17.48
CA MET A 100 -32.18 -0.78 18.53
C MET A 100 -31.56 -1.49 19.75
N GLU A 101 -30.28 -1.86 19.66
CA GLU A 101 -29.49 -2.51 20.73
C GLU A 101 -28.28 -1.69 21.16
N CYS A 102 -28.38 -0.35 21.12
CA CYS A 102 -27.26 0.56 21.32
C CYS A 102 -26.40 0.28 22.58
N PRO A 103 -26.96 -0.08 23.77
CA PRO A 103 -26.15 -0.34 24.97
C PRO A 103 -25.19 -1.53 24.85
N VAL A 104 -25.56 -2.57 24.10
CA VAL A 104 -24.78 -3.81 23.92
C VAL A 104 -24.06 -3.87 22.57
N CYS A 105 -24.27 -2.86 21.72
CA CYS A 105 -23.68 -2.75 20.39
C CYS A 105 -22.15 -2.57 20.47
N THR A 106 -21.43 -3.20 19.53
CA THR A 106 -19.96 -3.12 19.41
C THR A 106 -19.45 -1.73 19.02
N ARG A 107 -20.33 -0.88 18.46
CA ARG A 107 -20.06 0.52 18.07
C ARG A 107 -20.59 1.54 19.08
N ARG A 108 -20.91 1.14 20.32
CA ARG A 108 -21.42 2.11 21.32
C ARG A 108 -20.40 3.24 21.54
N GLY A 109 -20.86 4.48 21.36
CA GLY A 109 -20.01 5.67 21.41
C GLY A 109 -19.16 5.93 20.16
N ASP A 110 -19.25 5.10 19.12
CA ASP A 110 -18.62 5.27 17.80
C ASP A 110 -19.63 4.88 16.69
N CYS A 111 -20.85 5.40 16.80
CA CYS A 111 -21.94 5.11 15.87
C CYS A 111 -22.57 6.43 15.39
N ARG A 112 -22.32 6.79 14.13
CA ARG A 112 -22.83 8.05 13.57
C ARG A 112 -24.35 8.13 13.57
N LEU A 113 -25.04 6.99 13.43
CA LEU A 113 -26.51 6.96 13.54
C LEU A 113 -26.97 7.30 14.95
N GLN A 114 -26.28 6.79 15.98
CA GLN A 114 -26.59 7.05 17.38
C GLN A 114 -26.45 8.55 17.69
N ASP A 115 -25.38 9.19 17.21
CA ASP A 115 -25.16 10.63 17.39
C ASP A 115 -26.33 11.45 16.82
N LEU A 116 -26.79 11.10 15.61
CA LEU A 116 -27.90 11.80 14.95
C LEU A 116 -29.24 11.57 15.66
N ILE A 117 -29.45 10.40 16.27
CA ILE A 117 -30.63 10.14 17.11
C ILE A 117 -30.59 11.01 18.36
N TYR A 118 -29.44 11.18 19.00
CA TYR A 118 -29.32 12.10 20.14
C TYR A 118 -29.53 13.57 19.74
N GLU A 119 -29.03 13.97 18.57
CA GLU A 119 -29.12 15.35 18.08
C GLU A 119 -30.55 15.73 17.65
N TYR A 120 -31.20 14.88 16.86
CA TYR A 120 -32.50 15.19 16.25
C TYR A 120 -33.70 14.56 16.99
N GLY A 121 -33.45 13.60 17.87
CA GLY A 121 -34.47 12.85 18.62
C GLY A 121 -34.83 11.51 17.97
N THR A 122 -35.41 10.62 18.78
CA THR A 122 -35.94 9.34 18.33
C THR A 122 -37.31 9.56 17.69
N PRO A 123 -37.58 9.02 16.50
CA PRO A 123 -38.92 9.12 15.92
C PRO A 123 -39.94 8.34 16.75
N GLU A 124 -41.02 9.01 17.17
CA GLU A 124 -42.02 8.46 18.10
C GLU A 124 -43.05 7.54 17.43
N ALA A 125 -43.14 7.50 16.09
CA ALA A 125 -44.17 6.71 15.40
C ALA A 125 -43.60 5.45 14.74
N ALA A 126 -44.05 4.28 15.21
CA ALA A 126 -43.99 3.04 14.45
C ALA A 126 -44.88 3.22 13.21
N LEU A 127 -44.26 3.34 12.04
CA LEU A 127 -45.01 3.28 10.79
C LEU A 127 -45.64 1.86 10.69
N PRO A 128 -46.85 1.71 10.14
CA PRO A 128 -47.52 0.40 10.06
C PRO A 128 -46.97 -0.42 8.89
N PHE A 129 -45.85 -1.11 9.08
CA PHE A 129 -45.24 -2.00 8.08
C PHE A 129 -44.61 -3.23 8.76
N ASP A 130 -44.53 -4.34 8.02
CA ASP A 130 -43.86 -5.55 8.48
C ASP A 130 -42.34 -5.37 8.43
N LEU A 131 -41.67 -5.67 9.54
CA LEU A 131 -40.21 -5.66 9.63
C LEU A 131 -39.63 -6.82 8.82
N VAL A 132 -38.69 -6.53 7.92
CA VAL A 132 -37.92 -7.55 7.22
C VAL A 132 -36.78 -8.00 8.14
N ARG A 133 -36.94 -9.17 8.76
CA ARG A 133 -35.93 -9.78 9.63
C ARG A 133 -34.99 -10.64 8.82
N ARG A 134 -33.68 -10.54 9.09
CA ARG A 134 -32.64 -11.31 8.40
C ARG A 134 -31.62 -11.81 9.42
N PRO A 135 -31.22 -13.09 9.35
CA PRO A 135 -30.20 -13.60 10.24
C PRO A 135 -28.87 -12.88 10.00
N MET A 136 -28.07 -12.81 11.07
CA MET A 136 -26.69 -12.39 10.97
C MET A 136 -25.91 -13.40 10.13
N ASP A 137 -25.08 -12.91 9.21
CA ASP A 137 -24.19 -13.75 8.43
C ASP A 137 -22.81 -13.83 9.08
N LEU A 138 -22.44 -15.08 9.38
CA LEU A 138 -21.21 -15.49 10.06
C LEU A 138 -20.33 -16.39 9.18
N ALA A 139 -20.63 -16.52 7.88
CA ALA A 139 -19.92 -17.39 6.96
C ALA A 139 -18.46 -16.96 6.74
N SER A 140 -18.16 -15.66 6.85
CA SER A 140 -16.79 -15.15 6.79
C SER A 140 -16.04 -15.44 8.10
N PRO A 141 -14.74 -15.81 8.04
CA PRO A 141 -13.96 -16.06 9.25
C PRO A 141 -13.68 -14.79 10.07
N ILE A 142 -13.67 -13.62 9.42
CA ILE A 142 -13.21 -12.36 10.02
C ILE A 142 -14.34 -11.34 10.14
N ILE A 143 -15.12 -11.14 9.08
CA ILE A 143 -16.11 -10.05 9.00
C ILE A 143 -17.50 -10.59 9.32
N THR A 144 -18.11 -10.09 10.39
CA THR A 144 -19.51 -10.36 10.71
C THR A 144 -20.40 -9.35 9.97
N ARG A 145 -21.46 -9.83 9.33
CA ARG A 145 -22.46 -9.00 8.64
C ARG A 145 -23.80 -9.11 9.35
N ASP A 146 -24.33 -8.01 9.87
CA ASP A 146 -25.62 -7.93 10.55
C ASP A 146 -26.58 -7.03 9.75
N PRO A 147 -27.42 -7.62 8.86
CA PRO A 147 -28.33 -6.84 8.03
C PRO A 147 -29.34 -6.02 8.83
N GLU A 148 -29.73 -6.47 10.03
CA GLU A 148 -30.71 -5.77 10.88
C GLU A 148 -30.14 -4.49 11.51
N LYS A 149 -28.82 -4.31 11.48
CA LYS A 149 -28.18 -3.04 11.87
C LYS A 149 -27.86 -2.16 10.66
N CYS A 150 -28.04 -2.66 9.43
CA CYS A 150 -27.68 -1.94 8.22
C CYS A 150 -28.71 -0.85 7.90
N ILE A 151 -28.21 0.34 7.57
CA ILE A 151 -29.03 1.47 7.07
C ILE A 151 -28.96 1.63 5.55
N VAL A 152 -28.42 0.63 4.86
CA VAL A 152 -28.34 0.56 3.38
C VAL A 152 -27.70 1.81 2.75
N CYS A 153 -26.73 2.42 3.45
CA CYS A 153 -26.09 3.66 2.99
C CYS A 153 -25.11 3.47 1.82
N GLY A 154 -24.84 2.22 1.42
CA GLY A 154 -23.97 1.87 0.29
C GLY A 154 -22.47 2.13 0.47
N ARG A 155 -22.01 2.77 1.56
CA ARG A 155 -20.58 3.12 1.78
C ARG A 155 -19.64 1.93 1.62
N CYS A 156 -19.98 0.80 2.24
CA CYS A 156 -19.18 -0.41 2.23
C CYS A 156 -19.04 -1.03 0.83
N VAL A 157 -20.16 -1.14 0.10
CA VAL A 157 -20.23 -1.63 -1.28
C VAL A 157 -19.39 -0.73 -2.20
N ARG A 158 -19.59 0.58 -2.09
CA ARG A 158 -18.92 1.55 -2.93
C ARG A 158 -17.42 1.66 -2.66
N LEU A 159 -16.97 1.57 -1.40
CA LEU A 159 -15.53 1.50 -1.11
C LEU A 159 -14.90 0.21 -1.67
N CYS A 160 -15.61 -0.92 -1.57
CA CYS A 160 -15.12 -2.19 -2.11
C CYS A 160 -14.97 -2.16 -3.63
N ASP A 161 -15.89 -1.46 -4.32
CA ASP A 161 -15.84 -1.30 -5.78
C ASP A 161 -14.96 -0.12 -6.22
N GLU A 162 -15.30 1.12 -5.86
CA GLU A 162 -14.67 2.34 -6.39
C GLU A 162 -13.23 2.56 -5.90
N VAL A 163 -12.93 2.16 -4.66
CA VAL A 163 -11.61 2.37 -4.05
C VAL A 163 -10.74 1.12 -4.13
N GLN A 164 -11.28 -0.03 -3.73
CA GLN A 164 -10.51 -1.29 -3.77
C GLN A 164 -10.57 -2.02 -5.11
N GLY A 165 -11.60 -1.79 -5.93
CA GLY A 165 -11.75 -2.46 -7.23
C GLY A 165 -11.98 -3.96 -7.13
N ILE A 166 -12.50 -4.46 -6.00
CA ILE A 166 -12.77 -5.88 -5.74
C ILE A 166 -14.25 -6.20 -5.96
N ALA A 167 -15.15 -5.30 -5.52
CA ALA A 167 -16.60 -5.51 -5.57
C ALA A 167 -17.08 -6.83 -4.92
N ALA A 168 -16.46 -7.23 -3.79
CA ALA A 168 -16.79 -8.47 -3.05
C ALA A 168 -18.19 -8.46 -2.41
N ILE A 169 -18.74 -7.26 -2.16
CA ILE A 169 -20.07 -7.07 -1.57
C ILE A 169 -20.89 -6.12 -2.43
N GLY A 170 -22.19 -6.36 -2.50
CA GLY A 170 -23.16 -5.60 -3.29
C GLY A 170 -24.43 -5.26 -2.50
N LEU A 171 -25.34 -4.50 -3.12
CA LEU A 171 -26.71 -4.34 -2.64
C LEU A 171 -27.61 -5.33 -3.38
N GLU A 172 -28.29 -6.19 -2.63
CA GLU A 172 -29.17 -7.24 -3.15
C GLU A 172 -30.60 -7.01 -2.68
N GLY A 173 -31.59 -7.49 -3.45
CA GLY A 173 -33.01 -7.28 -3.17
C GLY A 173 -33.57 -5.98 -3.77
N ARG A 174 -34.82 -5.65 -3.42
CA ARG A 174 -35.51 -4.41 -3.85
C ARG A 174 -36.44 -3.89 -2.75
N GLY A 175 -36.63 -2.57 -2.69
CA GLY A 175 -37.49 -1.93 -1.69
C GLY A 175 -36.98 -2.14 -0.26
N LEU A 176 -37.86 -2.57 0.65
CA LEU A 176 -37.51 -2.87 2.05
C LEU A 176 -36.62 -4.11 2.19
N ASP A 177 -36.53 -4.93 1.15
CA ASP A 177 -35.72 -6.15 1.13
C ASP A 177 -34.25 -5.91 0.79
N VAL A 178 -33.87 -4.65 0.50
CA VAL A 178 -32.49 -4.33 0.14
C VAL A 178 -31.54 -4.54 1.31
N HIS A 179 -30.47 -5.29 1.08
CA HIS A 179 -29.45 -5.54 2.07
C HIS A 179 -28.06 -5.66 1.43
N VAL A 180 -27.01 -5.61 2.25
CA VAL A 180 -25.64 -5.81 1.80
C VAL A 180 -25.36 -7.32 1.74
N GLY A 181 -25.15 -7.83 0.52
CA GLY A 181 -24.96 -9.25 0.23
C GLY A 181 -23.65 -9.53 -0.50
N THR A 182 -23.38 -10.81 -0.72
CA THR A 182 -22.32 -11.34 -1.59
C THR A 182 -22.98 -12.01 -2.78
N PHE A 183 -22.30 -12.02 -3.93
CA PHE A 183 -22.84 -12.65 -5.13
C PHE A 183 -23.33 -14.09 -4.87
N LEU A 184 -24.63 -14.31 -5.11
CA LEU A 184 -25.34 -15.59 -4.89
C LEU A 184 -25.28 -16.07 -3.42
N GLU A 185 -25.24 -15.14 -2.46
CA GLU A 185 -25.16 -15.41 -1.01
C GLU A 185 -24.00 -16.35 -0.62
N ARG A 186 -22.95 -16.43 -1.45
CA ARG A 186 -21.77 -17.24 -1.18
C ARG A 186 -20.96 -16.67 -0.02
N PRO A 187 -20.12 -17.48 0.66
CA PRO A 187 -19.16 -16.95 1.62
C PRO A 187 -18.32 -15.82 1.04
N LEU A 188 -17.98 -14.84 1.89
CA LEU A 188 -17.25 -13.65 1.48
C LEU A 188 -15.86 -13.99 0.94
N ASP A 189 -15.68 -13.83 -0.37
CA ASP A 189 -14.38 -13.87 -1.05
C ASP A 189 -13.82 -12.45 -1.17
N CYS A 190 -12.87 -12.11 -0.30
CA CYS A 190 -12.38 -10.75 -0.10
C CYS A 190 -10.90 -10.75 0.29
N GLU A 191 -10.19 -9.66 -0.02
CA GLU A 191 -8.80 -9.43 0.42
C GLU A 191 -8.68 -8.95 1.88
N PHE A 192 -9.80 -8.84 2.61
CA PHE A 192 -9.87 -8.45 4.03
C PHE A 192 -9.13 -7.14 4.37
N CYS A 193 -9.27 -6.11 3.54
CA CYS A 193 -8.65 -4.81 3.77
C CYS A 193 -9.27 -3.98 4.91
N GLY A 194 -10.43 -4.39 5.44
CA GLY A 194 -11.10 -3.76 6.58
C GLY A 194 -11.82 -2.45 6.31
N GLN A 195 -11.72 -1.90 5.10
CA GLN A 195 -12.26 -0.56 4.80
C GLN A 195 -13.79 -0.49 4.87
N CYS A 196 -14.49 -1.57 4.49
CA CYS A 196 -15.93 -1.67 4.62
C CYS A 196 -16.39 -1.66 6.09
N VAL A 197 -15.62 -2.29 6.97
CA VAL A 197 -15.84 -2.26 8.43
C VAL A 197 -15.56 -0.85 8.93
N ASN A 198 -14.38 -0.29 8.68
CA ASN A 198 -14.00 1.04 9.19
C ASN A 198 -14.94 2.15 8.75
N ALA A 199 -15.45 2.10 7.52
CA ALA A 199 -16.37 3.11 6.99
C ALA A 199 -17.84 2.85 7.31
N CYS A 200 -18.23 1.69 7.82
CA CYS A 200 -19.63 1.46 8.19
C CYS A 200 -20.03 2.48 9.28
N PRO A 201 -21.06 3.32 9.11
CA PRO A 201 -21.46 4.32 10.11
C PRO A 201 -22.20 3.72 11.31
N VAL A 202 -22.45 2.41 11.27
CA VAL A 202 -23.22 1.60 12.22
C VAL A 202 -22.48 0.28 12.46
N ALA A 203 -23.00 -0.60 13.32
CA ALA A 203 -22.41 -1.93 13.58
C ALA A 203 -22.94 -3.03 12.65
N ALA A 204 -23.29 -2.70 11.41
CA ALA A 204 -23.74 -3.69 10.42
C ALA A 204 -22.58 -4.53 9.86
N LEU A 205 -21.38 -3.96 9.85
CA LEU A 205 -20.13 -4.66 9.55
C LEU A 205 -19.20 -4.51 10.75
N SER A 206 -18.85 -5.64 11.37
CA SER A 206 -17.86 -5.75 12.43
C SER A 206 -16.78 -6.75 12.05
N ALA A 207 -15.66 -6.71 12.78
CA ALA A 207 -14.58 -7.67 12.62
C ALA A 207 -14.40 -8.41 13.93
N ARG A 208 -14.42 -9.75 13.90
CA ARG A 208 -14.34 -10.59 15.11
C ARG A 208 -13.12 -10.29 15.99
N PRO A 209 -11.91 -10.04 15.45
CA PRO A 209 -10.77 -9.63 16.28
C PRO A 209 -10.97 -8.31 17.04
N TYR A 210 -11.95 -7.49 16.63
CA TYR A 210 -12.28 -6.18 17.20
C TYR A 210 -13.69 -6.13 17.80
N GLU A 211 -14.34 -7.27 18.00
CA GLU A 211 -15.64 -7.34 18.67
C GLU A 211 -15.44 -7.22 20.19
N THR A 212 -15.37 -5.97 20.65
CA THR A 212 -15.07 -5.64 22.06
C THR A 212 -16.26 -5.13 22.87
N HIS A 213 -16.27 -5.49 24.15
CA HIS A 213 -17.15 -4.95 25.18
C HIS A 213 -16.60 -3.71 25.88
N VAL A 214 -15.50 -3.12 25.39
CA VAL A 214 -14.99 -1.80 25.80
C VAL A 214 -15.64 -0.67 24.98
N PRO A 215 -16.41 0.27 25.57
CA PRO A 215 -16.99 1.41 24.86
C PRO A 215 -15.94 2.35 24.27
N ALA A 216 -16.27 3.06 23.19
CA ALA A 216 -15.31 3.94 22.51
C ALA A 216 -14.71 5.04 23.41
N TRP A 217 -15.49 5.61 24.34
CA TRP A 217 -15.03 6.66 25.26
C TRP A 217 -14.06 6.19 26.36
N LEU A 218 -13.89 4.87 26.55
CA LEU A 218 -12.89 4.32 27.48
C LEU A 218 -11.57 3.99 26.78
N ARG A 219 -11.53 3.96 25.45
CA ARG A 219 -10.35 3.57 24.69
C ARG A 219 -9.40 4.77 24.55
N ALA A 220 -8.12 4.55 24.81
CA ALA A 220 -7.08 5.49 24.40
C ALA A 220 -6.85 5.34 22.89
N SER A 221 -6.50 6.42 22.20
CA SER A 221 -6.24 6.38 20.77
C SER A 221 -4.95 7.10 20.41
N ALA A 222 -4.16 6.49 19.53
CA ALA A 222 -2.93 7.06 19.01
C ALA A 222 -2.79 6.76 17.51
N THR A 223 -2.27 7.73 16.77
CA THR A 223 -1.88 7.55 15.37
C THR A 223 -0.43 7.11 15.30
N THR A 224 -0.14 6.07 14.53
CA THR A 224 1.21 5.54 14.29
C THR A 224 1.35 5.02 12.86
N THR A 225 2.52 4.53 12.50
CA THR A 225 2.84 4.03 11.15
C THR A 225 2.84 2.50 11.11
N CYS A 226 2.26 1.92 10.06
CA CYS A 226 2.32 0.48 9.79
C CYS A 226 3.76 0.04 9.46
N SER A 227 4.25 -0.99 10.18
CA SER A 227 5.64 -1.48 10.11
C SER A 227 5.81 -2.75 9.28
N LEU A 228 4.84 -3.08 8.40
CA LEU A 228 4.82 -4.37 7.69
C LEU A 228 5.40 -4.32 6.26
N CYS A 229 4.99 -3.37 5.41
CA CYS A 229 5.55 -3.17 4.06
C CYS A 229 6.09 -1.74 3.89
N SER A 230 6.74 -1.45 2.76
CA SER A 230 7.35 -0.13 2.47
C SER A 230 6.37 1.03 2.24
N CYS A 231 5.06 0.80 2.28
CA CYS A 231 4.08 1.83 1.98
C CYS A 231 3.91 2.89 3.09
N GLY A 232 4.28 2.58 4.35
CA GLY A 232 4.19 3.55 5.45
C GLY A 232 2.77 4.06 5.76
N CYS A 233 1.74 3.22 5.60
CA CYS A 233 0.35 3.56 5.92
C CYS A 233 0.22 4.11 7.36
N GLN A 234 -0.54 5.19 7.54
CA GLN A 234 -0.89 5.70 8.86
C GLN A 234 -2.07 4.90 9.42
N VAL A 235 -1.90 4.39 10.64
CA VAL A 235 -2.90 3.60 11.36
C VAL A 235 -3.26 4.30 12.66
N ARG A 236 -4.56 4.34 12.95
CA ARG A 236 -5.08 4.77 14.24
C ARG A 236 -5.36 3.54 15.08
N VAL A 237 -4.65 3.44 16.19
CA VAL A 237 -4.70 2.32 17.12
C VAL A 237 -5.50 2.76 18.35
N GLU A 238 -6.49 1.96 18.72
CA GLU A 238 -7.25 2.12 19.97
C GLU A 238 -6.86 1.02 20.94
N THR A 239 -6.59 1.40 22.19
CA THR A 239 -6.18 0.48 23.26
C THR A 239 -6.99 0.70 24.53
N TYR A 240 -7.08 -0.34 25.36
CA TYR A 240 -7.64 -0.28 26.69
C TYR A 240 -6.86 -1.20 27.61
N GLU A 241 -6.44 -0.70 28.78
CA GLU A 241 -5.63 -1.45 29.76
C GLU A 241 -4.36 -2.13 29.19
N GLY A 242 -3.78 -1.56 28.13
CA GLY A 242 -2.59 -2.09 27.46
C GLY A 242 -2.88 -3.08 26.33
N GLU A 243 -4.14 -3.48 26.14
CA GLU A 243 -4.59 -4.38 25.09
C GLU A 243 -5.06 -3.62 23.85
N LEU A 244 -4.89 -4.25 22.68
CA LEU A 244 -5.32 -3.72 21.39
C LEU A 244 -6.81 -3.97 21.18
N GLU A 245 -7.58 -2.89 21.00
CA GLU A 245 -9.04 -2.98 20.83
C GLU A 245 -9.49 -2.83 19.37
N ARG A 246 -8.85 -1.92 18.63
CA ARG A 246 -9.23 -1.64 17.24
C ARG A 246 -8.09 -0.98 16.48
N VAL A 247 -7.98 -1.32 15.20
CA VAL A 247 -7.14 -0.60 14.24
C VAL A 247 -7.98 -0.05 13.11
N SER A 248 -7.82 1.24 12.85
CA SER A 248 -8.49 1.97 11.77
C SER A 248 -7.50 2.90 11.08
N ALA A 249 -7.97 3.70 10.12
CA ALA A 249 -7.16 4.73 9.47
C ALA A 249 -7.99 5.98 9.24
N ASP A 250 -7.32 7.13 9.34
CA ASP A 250 -7.91 8.44 9.09
C ASP A 250 -7.84 8.78 7.59
N SER A 251 -8.95 9.25 7.03
CA SER A 251 -9.07 9.63 5.62
C SER A 251 -8.17 10.81 5.21
N ILE A 252 -7.69 11.60 6.17
CA ILE A 252 -6.91 12.82 5.91
C ILE A 252 -5.40 12.54 5.93
N LEU A 253 -4.97 11.45 6.58
CA LEU A 253 -3.55 11.20 6.82
C LEU A 253 -2.87 10.45 5.68
N GLU A 254 -1.91 11.11 5.05
CA GLU A 254 -1.00 10.55 4.04
C GLU A 254 -0.04 9.51 4.65
N PRO A 255 0.38 8.48 3.90
CA PRO A 255 0.03 8.21 2.50
C PRO A 255 -1.23 7.35 2.33
N SER A 256 -1.82 6.86 3.43
CA SER A 256 -2.94 5.92 3.37
C SER A 256 -4.27 6.56 3.03
N GLN A 257 -4.53 7.79 3.50
CA GLN A 257 -5.80 8.50 3.38
C GLN A 257 -7.00 7.59 3.69
N GLY A 258 -6.95 6.88 4.82
CA GLY A 258 -8.00 5.97 5.28
C GLY A 258 -7.97 4.57 4.65
N ASN A 259 -7.05 4.31 3.71
CA ASN A 259 -6.91 3.03 3.03
C ASN A 259 -5.88 2.15 3.72
N LEU A 260 -6.33 0.99 4.20
CA LEU A 260 -5.48 -0.06 4.75
C LEU A 260 -5.59 -1.34 3.93
N CYS A 261 -4.65 -2.24 4.16
CA CYS A 261 -4.67 -3.61 3.69
C CYS A 261 -4.83 -4.57 4.86
N VAL A 262 -5.05 -5.87 4.59
CA VAL A 262 -5.19 -6.89 5.64
C VAL A 262 -4.01 -6.91 6.60
N LYS A 263 -2.78 -6.67 6.11
CA LYS A 263 -1.58 -6.63 6.95
C LYS A 263 -1.67 -5.48 7.97
N GLY A 264 -1.86 -4.24 7.49
CA GLY A 264 -1.94 -3.07 8.36
C GLY A 264 -3.22 -3.01 9.20
N TRP A 265 -4.26 -3.75 8.80
CA TRP A 265 -5.51 -3.80 9.54
C TRP A 265 -5.53 -4.91 10.59
N LEU A 266 -5.00 -6.11 10.35
CA LEU A 266 -5.11 -7.28 11.26
C LEU A 266 -3.77 -7.85 11.74
N GLY A 267 -2.63 -7.47 11.15
CA GLY A 267 -1.33 -8.07 11.43
C GLY A 267 -0.70 -7.66 12.76
N TRP A 268 -1.51 -7.45 13.80
CA TRP A 268 -1.11 -6.94 15.12
C TRP A 268 -1.30 -7.98 16.24
N ASP A 269 -1.89 -9.13 15.92
CA ASP A 269 -1.96 -10.33 16.76
C ASP A 269 -0.58 -10.80 17.27
N LEU A 270 0.49 -10.47 16.53
CA LEU A 270 1.88 -10.68 16.96
C LEU A 270 2.23 -9.99 18.29
N LEU A 271 1.52 -8.93 18.69
CA LEU A 271 1.79 -8.22 19.95
C LEU A 271 1.39 -9.04 21.17
N SER A 272 0.35 -9.88 21.03
CA SER A 272 -0.21 -10.76 22.05
C SER A 272 0.20 -12.23 21.88
N SER A 273 1.16 -12.52 21.00
CA SER A 273 1.66 -13.89 20.80
C SER A 273 2.34 -14.42 22.06
N GLU A 274 1.98 -15.63 22.47
CA GLU A 274 2.62 -16.34 23.58
C GLU A 274 4.09 -16.67 23.31
N GLU A 275 4.52 -16.69 22.04
CA GLU A 275 5.90 -16.92 21.63
C GLU A 275 6.78 -15.67 21.77
N ARG A 276 6.20 -14.51 22.11
CA ARG A 276 6.93 -13.25 22.25
C ARG A 276 7.90 -13.32 23.43
N ILE A 277 9.19 -13.16 23.13
CA ILE A 277 10.24 -13.07 24.16
C ILE A 277 10.13 -11.71 24.88
N THR A 278 9.88 -11.75 26.19
CA THR A 278 9.70 -10.56 27.04
C THR A 278 10.86 -10.28 27.99
N VAL A 279 11.83 -11.21 28.08
CA VAL A 279 13.02 -11.10 28.93
C VAL A 279 14.28 -11.52 28.17
N PRO A 280 15.47 -10.95 28.48
CA PRO A 280 16.73 -11.41 27.91
C PRO A 280 16.99 -12.89 28.20
N LEU A 281 17.55 -13.60 27.22
CA LEU A 281 17.95 -15.01 27.36
C LEU A 281 19.45 -15.16 27.08
N ILE A 282 20.18 -15.84 27.96
CA ILE A 282 21.61 -16.15 27.79
C ILE A 282 21.78 -17.65 27.61
N ARG A 283 22.77 -18.08 26.82
CA ARG A 283 23.06 -19.51 26.63
C ARG A 283 24.01 -20.02 27.73
N THR A 284 23.53 -20.97 28.53
CA THR A 284 24.30 -21.67 29.56
C THR A 284 24.16 -23.17 29.35
N ASN A 285 25.28 -23.91 29.27
CA ASN A 285 25.29 -25.36 29.00
C ASN A 285 24.45 -25.76 27.76
N GLY A 286 24.54 -24.96 26.69
CA GLY A 286 23.83 -25.20 25.43
C GLY A 286 22.37 -24.76 25.40
N LYS A 287 21.75 -24.44 26.54
CA LYS A 287 20.33 -24.03 26.63
C LYS A 287 20.18 -22.52 26.87
N LEU A 288 19.14 -21.92 26.29
CA LEU A 288 18.76 -20.54 26.60
C LEU A 288 18.06 -20.51 27.96
N VAL A 289 18.50 -19.62 28.84
CA VAL A 289 17.93 -19.41 30.17
C VAL A 289 17.62 -17.91 30.37
N PRO A 290 16.52 -17.56 31.07
CA PRO A 290 16.22 -16.17 31.42
C PRO A 290 17.34 -15.51 32.21
N ALA A 291 17.59 -14.23 31.94
CA ALA A 291 18.60 -13.40 32.61
C ALA A 291 18.11 -11.97 32.81
N THR A 292 18.76 -11.26 33.73
CA THR A 292 18.55 -9.81 33.89
C THR A 292 19.24 -9.03 32.77
N TRP A 293 18.83 -7.77 32.58
CA TRP A 293 19.48 -6.87 31.61
C TRP A 293 20.97 -6.66 31.91
N ASP A 294 21.34 -6.50 33.18
CA ASP A 294 22.74 -6.28 33.57
C ASP A 294 23.62 -7.50 33.26
N GLU A 295 23.12 -8.71 33.55
CA GLU A 295 23.81 -9.97 33.22
C GLU A 295 23.98 -10.13 31.71
N ALA A 296 22.91 -9.88 30.94
CA ALA A 296 22.92 -10.01 29.48
C ALA A 296 23.89 -9.02 28.83
N ILE A 297 23.83 -7.74 29.22
CA ILE A 297 24.72 -6.69 28.70
C ILE A 297 26.17 -6.98 29.07
N THR A 298 26.44 -7.38 30.32
CA THR A 298 27.80 -7.71 30.77
C THR A 298 28.39 -8.88 29.98
N ALA A 299 27.59 -9.92 29.72
CA ALA A 299 28.01 -11.07 28.92
C ALA A 299 28.35 -10.66 27.48
N VAL A 300 27.50 -9.84 26.84
CA VAL A 300 27.70 -9.34 25.47
C VAL A 300 28.96 -8.46 25.38
N VAL A 301 29.16 -7.54 26.32
CA VAL A 301 30.34 -6.66 26.36
C VAL A 301 31.62 -7.48 26.53
N GLY A 302 31.61 -8.51 27.37
CA GLY A 302 32.72 -9.45 27.50
C GLY A 302 33.11 -10.08 26.16
N LYS A 303 32.11 -10.55 25.41
CA LYS A 303 32.32 -11.17 24.09
C LYS A 303 32.81 -10.17 23.03
N PHE A 304 32.35 -8.93 23.06
CA PHE A 304 32.88 -7.89 22.16
C PHE A 304 34.35 -7.56 22.43
N ARG A 305 34.79 -7.55 23.69
CA ARG A 305 36.21 -7.37 24.02
C ARG A 305 37.07 -8.55 23.53
N GLU A 306 36.54 -9.76 23.63
CA GLU A 306 37.21 -10.99 23.12
C GLU A 306 37.29 -11.04 21.58
N SER A 307 36.31 -10.47 20.86
CA SER A 307 36.26 -10.54 19.40
C SER A 307 37.37 -9.73 18.70
N ARG A 308 37.93 -8.72 19.38
CA ARG A 308 38.98 -7.81 18.87
C ARG A 308 38.60 -7.18 17.53
N GLY A 309 37.38 -6.65 17.42
CA GLY A 309 36.89 -5.97 16.21
C GLY A 309 36.36 -6.91 15.12
N ARG A 310 36.45 -8.24 15.30
CA ARG A 310 35.80 -9.23 14.42
C ARG A 310 34.31 -9.36 14.76
N THR A 311 33.59 -8.26 14.59
CA THR A 311 32.16 -8.16 14.90
C THR A 311 31.42 -7.76 13.65
N ALA A 312 30.24 -8.35 13.40
CA ALA A 312 29.32 -7.94 12.36
C ALA A 312 27.93 -7.70 12.95
N ALA A 313 27.20 -6.75 12.41
CA ALA A 313 25.79 -6.52 12.74
C ALA A 313 24.92 -6.71 11.51
N ILE A 314 23.87 -7.50 11.67
CA ILE A 314 22.76 -7.61 10.72
C ILE A 314 21.53 -7.04 11.43
N ALA A 315 21.02 -5.94 10.91
CA ALA A 315 19.86 -5.27 11.47
C ALA A 315 18.67 -5.36 10.50
N THR A 316 17.47 -5.27 11.07
CA THR A 316 16.25 -5.36 10.27
C THR A 316 15.82 -3.97 9.79
N PRO A 317 15.33 -3.82 8.55
CA PRO A 317 14.63 -2.62 8.10
C PRO A 317 13.25 -2.46 8.79
N ARG A 318 13.00 -3.21 9.87
CA ARG A 318 11.90 -2.98 10.80
C ARG A 318 12.27 -2.07 11.99
N LEU A 319 13.54 -1.67 12.10
CA LEU A 319 13.97 -0.70 13.11
C LEU A 319 13.55 0.72 12.71
N THR A 320 13.47 1.60 13.69
CA THR A 320 13.36 3.05 13.46
C THR A 320 14.65 3.61 12.86
N ASN A 321 14.63 4.84 12.37
CA ASN A 321 15.84 5.50 11.88
C ASN A 321 16.85 5.70 13.01
N GLU A 322 16.35 6.07 14.18
CA GLU A 322 17.12 6.29 15.40
C GLU A 322 17.85 5.01 15.81
N ASP A 323 17.15 3.88 15.85
CA ASP A 323 17.75 2.58 16.18
C ASP A 323 18.75 2.13 15.12
N ALA A 324 18.43 2.29 13.82
CA ALA A 324 19.34 1.97 12.74
C ALA A 324 20.65 2.79 12.82
N TYR A 325 20.52 4.09 13.13
CA TYR A 325 21.66 4.98 13.35
C TYR A 325 22.49 4.53 14.57
N LEU A 326 21.85 4.16 15.68
CA LEU A 326 22.54 3.67 16.87
C LEU A 326 23.30 2.37 16.60
N VAL A 327 22.72 1.44 15.82
CA VAL A 327 23.39 0.19 15.44
C VAL A 327 24.66 0.46 14.64
N GLN A 328 24.59 1.26 13.57
CA GLN A 328 25.79 1.52 12.78
C GLN A 328 26.84 2.33 13.57
N ARG A 329 26.39 3.23 14.45
CA ARG A 329 27.27 4.02 15.31
C ARG A 329 28.01 3.13 16.31
N LEU A 330 27.30 2.19 16.95
CA LEU A 330 27.89 1.19 17.84
C LEU A 330 28.98 0.40 17.11
N MET A 331 28.67 -0.11 15.91
CA MET A 331 29.62 -0.90 15.12
C MET A 331 30.86 -0.10 14.73
N ARG A 332 30.67 1.06 14.12
CA ARG A 332 31.77 1.84 13.53
C ARG A 332 32.57 2.62 14.57
N GLN A 333 31.91 3.28 15.52
CA GLN A 333 32.60 4.16 16.49
C GLN A 333 33.06 3.41 17.74
N ALA A 334 32.22 2.55 18.32
CA ALA A 334 32.54 1.89 19.59
C ALA A 334 33.31 0.57 19.38
N LEU A 335 32.95 -0.21 18.36
CA LEU A 335 33.56 -1.51 18.09
C LEU A 335 34.62 -1.47 16.98
N GLY A 336 34.75 -0.35 16.27
CA GLY A 336 35.74 -0.19 15.19
C GLY A 336 35.55 -1.14 14.01
N SER A 337 34.33 -1.64 13.79
CA SER A 337 34.01 -2.57 12.71
C SER A 337 33.18 -1.90 11.61
N PRO A 338 33.58 -2.03 10.32
CA PRO A 338 32.79 -1.55 9.20
C PRO A 338 31.67 -2.54 8.80
N HIS A 339 31.60 -3.73 9.41
CA HIS A 339 30.69 -4.80 9.01
C HIS A 339 29.29 -4.61 9.59
N VAL A 340 28.52 -3.71 8.98
CA VAL A 340 27.10 -3.50 9.27
C VAL A 340 26.30 -3.68 8.00
N ALA A 341 25.20 -4.41 8.06
CA ALA A 341 24.30 -4.60 6.93
C ALA A 341 22.84 -4.71 7.38
N MET A 342 21.92 -4.40 6.48
CA MET A 342 20.55 -4.84 6.61
C MET A 342 20.44 -6.33 6.27
N GLY A 343 19.54 -7.03 6.96
CA GLY A 343 19.18 -8.39 6.61
C GLY A 343 18.66 -8.49 5.17
N PRO A 344 18.72 -9.68 4.54
CA PRO A 344 18.21 -9.87 3.18
C PRO A 344 16.77 -9.41 3.06
N THR A 345 16.53 -8.47 2.15
CA THR A 345 15.22 -7.86 1.91
C THR A 345 15.12 -7.43 0.45
N GLY A 346 13.98 -7.68 -0.18
CA GLY A 346 13.77 -7.23 -1.55
C GLY A 346 13.86 -5.71 -1.68
N GLY A 347 14.48 -5.25 -2.76
CA GLY A 347 14.62 -3.83 -3.12
C GLY A 347 15.95 -3.21 -2.70
N LEU A 348 16.68 -3.80 -1.76
CA LEU A 348 17.98 -3.27 -1.32
C LEU A 348 18.99 -3.23 -2.48
N ALA A 349 19.09 -4.34 -3.24
CA ALA A 349 19.99 -4.43 -4.38
C ALA A 349 19.46 -3.60 -5.55
N ALA A 350 18.15 -3.60 -5.78
CA ALA A 350 17.53 -2.74 -6.79
C ALA A 350 17.88 -1.25 -6.59
N LEU A 351 17.83 -0.76 -5.34
CA LEU A 351 18.19 0.61 -5.02
C LEU A 351 19.70 0.85 -5.16
N CYS A 352 20.52 0.02 -4.53
CA CYS A 352 21.96 0.31 -4.40
C CYS A 352 22.80 -0.08 -5.61
N ASP A 353 22.50 -1.22 -6.23
CA ASP A 353 23.27 -1.76 -7.35
C ASP A 353 22.57 -1.49 -8.70
N GLY A 354 21.25 -1.25 -8.69
CA GLY A 354 20.46 -0.95 -9.88
C GLY A 354 20.30 0.56 -10.12
N LEU A 355 19.56 1.25 -9.24
CA LEU A 355 19.25 2.67 -9.40
C LEU A 355 20.44 3.59 -9.08
N ALA A 356 21.20 3.36 -8.00
CA ALA A 356 22.24 4.31 -7.61
C ALA A 356 23.30 4.58 -8.71
N PRO A 357 23.78 3.58 -9.48
CA PRO A 357 24.72 3.83 -10.57
C PRO A 357 24.15 4.68 -11.71
N VAL A 358 22.83 4.64 -11.95
CA VAL A 358 22.20 5.31 -13.10
C VAL A 358 21.48 6.61 -12.72
N ALA A 359 20.95 6.69 -11.51
CA ALA A 359 20.22 7.83 -10.95
C ALA A 359 21.05 8.68 -9.98
N GLY A 360 22.24 8.21 -9.59
CA GLY A 360 23.18 8.90 -8.71
C GLY A 360 22.95 8.69 -7.20
N ALA A 361 21.85 8.05 -6.79
CA ALA A 361 21.58 7.75 -5.39
C ALA A 361 20.68 6.51 -5.25
N PRO A 362 20.79 5.74 -4.15
CA PRO A 362 20.00 4.53 -3.92
C PRO A 362 18.58 4.85 -3.43
N ARG A 363 17.80 5.53 -4.27
CA ARG A 363 16.43 5.95 -3.98
C ARG A 363 15.55 5.92 -5.23
N SER A 364 14.25 5.78 -5.02
CA SER A 364 13.26 6.01 -6.09
C SER A 364 13.31 7.47 -6.57
N THR A 365 13.07 7.68 -7.86
CA THR A 365 12.94 9.03 -8.45
C THR A 365 11.51 9.54 -8.41
N GLY A 366 10.53 8.64 -8.30
CA GLY A 366 9.13 8.94 -8.04
C GLY A 366 8.69 8.61 -6.60
N SER A 367 7.45 8.96 -6.32
CA SER A 367 6.73 8.82 -5.05
C SER A 367 5.34 8.23 -5.29
N MET A 368 4.64 7.84 -4.23
CA MET A 368 3.25 7.36 -4.38
C MET A 368 2.30 8.43 -4.94
N GLN A 369 2.59 9.72 -4.78
CA GLN A 369 1.79 10.80 -5.37
C GLN A 369 1.86 10.81 -6.90
N ASP A 370 2.96 10.33 -7.49
CA ASP A 370 3.10 10.22 -8.94
C ASP A 370 2.12 9.19 -9.53
N ILE A 371 1.62 8.25 -8.73
CA ILE A 371 0.58 7.29 -9.16
C ILE A 371 -0.74 8.03 -9.47
N ASP A 372 -1.03 9.12 -8.78
CA ASP A 372 -2.26 9.88 -8.98
C ASP A 372 -2.18 10.73 -10.26
N THR A 373 -0.98 11.20 -10.62
CA THR A 373 -0.77 12.09 -11.76
C THR A 373 -0.34 11.39 -13.05
N ALA A 374 0.13 10.15 -12.98
CA ALA A 374 0.57 9.40 -14.15
C ALA A 374 -0.59 9.08 -15.11
N ASP A 375 -0.32 9.11 -16.42
CA ASP A 375 -1.28 8.71 -17.45
C ASP A 375 -1.04 7.29 -17.98
N VAL A 376 0.21 6.81 -17.89
CA VAL A 376 0.60 5.43 -18.19
C VAL A 376 1.53 4.91 -17.09
N VAL A 377 1.23 3.74 -16.53
CA VAL A 377 2.04 3.06 -15.52
C VAL A 377 2.52 1.72 -16.06
N LEU A 378 3.83 1.50 -16.04
CA LEU A 378 4.47 0.23 -16.38
C LEU A 378 5.00 -0.45 -15.10
N VAL A 379 4.45 -1.61 -14.75
CA VAL A 379 4.87 -2.39 -13.58
C VAL A 379 5.67 -3.61 -14.03
N LEU A 380 6.89 -3.76 -13.52
CA LEU A 380 7.78 -4.88 -13.80
C LEU A 380 7.87 -5.86 -12.60
N ARG A 381 8.18 -7.12 -12.91
CA ARG A 381 8.51 -8.24 -11.99
C ARG A 381 7.38 -8.79 -11.13
N GLY A 382 6.39 -7.99 -10.75
CA GLY A 382 5.31 -8.47 -9.89
C GLY A 382 4.03 -7.64 -9.89
N ASP A 383 3.04 -8.12 -9.14
CA ASP A 383 1.78 -7.43 -8.90
C ASP A 383 1.74 -6.81 -7.49
N PRO A 384 1.64 -5.46 -7.37
CA PRO A 384 1.49 -4.75 -6.10
C PRO A 384 0.35 -5.24 -5.20
N THR A 385 -0.70 -5.88 -5.73
CA THR A 385 -1.78 -6.50 -4.94
C THR A 385 -1.24 -7.44 -3.87
N ARG A 386 -0.16 -8.18 -4.17
CA ARG A 386 0.41 -9.17 -3.24
C ARG A 386 1.31 -8.53 -2.19
N THR A 387 2.07 -7.52 -2.59
CA THR A 387 3.20 -7.00 -1.79
C THR A 387 2.87 -5.64 -1.18
N HIS A 388 2.33 -4.72 -1.98
CA HIS A 388 2.08 -3.32 -1.66
C HIS A 388 0.62 -2.92 -1.94
N PRO A 389 -0.38 -3.43 -1.18
CA PRO A 389 -1.77 -3.26 -1.56
C PRO A 389 -2.24 -1.80 -1.58
N LEU A 390 -1.59 -0.89 -0.83
CA LEU A 390 -1.86 0.55 -0.92
C LEU A 390 -1.55 1.09 -2.33
N VAL A 391 -0.44 0.65 -2.93
CA VAL A 391 -0.09 1.01 -4.32
C VAL A 391 -1.13 0.46 -5.28
N LYS A 392 -1.60 -0.78 -5.09
CA LYS A 392 -2.73 -1.34 -5.84
C LYS A 392 -4.00 -0.49 -5.70
N THR A 393 -4.32 -0.04 -4.48
CA THR A 393 -5.47 0.85 -4.25
C THR A 393 -5.32 2.18 -5.00
N GLY A 394 -4.14 2.78 -4.99
CA GLY A 394 -3.85 4.00 -5.77
C GLY A 394 -4.05 3.79 -7.27
N LEU A 395 -3.46 2.71 -7.83
CA LEU A 395 -3.59 2.37 -9.25
C LEU A 395 -5.06 2.17 -9.66
N VAL A 396 -5.83 1.39 -8.88
CA VAL A 396 -7.26 1.17 -9.16
C VAL A 396 -8.04 2.48 -9.16
N GLN A 397 -7.78 3.36 -8.19
CA GLN A 397 -8.44 4.67 -8.13
C GLN A 397 -8.06 5.54 -9.32
N SER A 398 -6.79 5.60 -9.71
CA SER A 398 -6.33 6.35 -10.88
C SER A 398 -6.94 5.82 -12.18
N ILE A 399 -7.05 4.51 -12.34
CA ILE A 399 -7.72 3.89 -13.50
C ILE A 399 -9.20 4.31 -13.55
N LYS A 400 -9.93 4.18 -12.44
CA LYS A 400 -11.37 4.48 -12.39
C LYS A 400 -11.70 5.98 -12.49
N LYS A 401 -10.89 6.84 -11.86
CA LYS A 401 -11.16 8.29 -11.77
C LYS A 401 -10.54 9.10 -12.91
N ARG A 402 -9.44 8.62 -13.50
CA ARG A 402 -8.62 9.40 -14.47
C ARG A 402 -8.32 8.64 -15.76
N GLU A 403 -8.89 7.45 -15.94
CA GLU A 403 -8.65 6.60 -17.12
C GLU A 403 -7.16 6.28 -17.34
N GLN A 404 -6.36 6.26 -16.27
CA GLN A 404 -4.96 5.89 -16.29
C GLN A 404 -4.80 4.50 -16.92
N LYS A 405 -3.72 4.33 -17.68
CA LYS A 405 -3.43 3.06 -18.34
C LYS A 405 -2.37 2.28 -17.63
N LEU A 406 -2.70 1.04 -17.28
CA LEU A 406 -1.82 0.14 -16.56
C LEU A 406 -1.30 -0.94 -17.51
N VAL A 407 0.04 -1.05 -17.56
CA VAL A 407 0.77 -2.13 -18.21
C VAL A 407 1.44 -2.97 -17.13
N LEU A 408 1.09 -4.24 -17.07
CA LEU A 408 1.70 -5.21 -16.17
C LEU A 408 2.62 -6.12 -16.96
N ALA A 409 3.87 -6.23 -16.55
CA ALA A 409 4.85 -7.12 -17.14
C ALA A 409 5.48 -7.98 -16.04
N HIS A 410 4.93 -9.17 -15.82
CA HIS A 410 5.44 -10.17 -14.87
C HIS A 410 4.84 -11.55 -15.11
N ALA A 411 5.41 -12.58 -14.47
CA ALA A 411 4.91 -13.97 -14.51
C ALA A 411 4.10 -14.39 -13.26
N VAL A 412 3.90 -13.50 -12.29
CA VAL A 412 3.16 -13.83 -11.05
C VAL A 412 1.67 -13.59 -11.21
N SER A 413 0.82 -14.35 -10.50
CA SER A 413 -0.62 -14.09 -10.47
C SER A 413 -0.97 -12.92 -9.57
N GLY A 414 -1.95 -12.10 -9.95
CA GLY A 414 -2.42 -11.03 -9.08
C GLY A 414 -3.76 -10.41 -9.45
N GLY A 415 -4.19 -9.46 -8.61
CA GLY A 415 -5.52 -8.86 -8.70
C GLY A 415 -5.60 -7.66 -9.65
N LEU A 416 -4.46 -7.10 -10.09
CA LEU A 416 -4.44 -5.96 -11.01
C LEU A 416 -4.61 -6.36 -12.47
N GLU A 417 -4.42 -7.64 -12.82
CA GLU A 417 -4.55 -8.14 -14.20
C GLU A 417 -5.90 -7.77 -14.83
N ARG A 418 -7.00 -7.86 -14.07
CA ARG A 418 -8.35 -7.49 -14.56
C ARG A 418 -8.55 -6.00 -14.84
N HIS A 419 -7.65 -5.16 -14.33
CA HIS A 419 -7.67 -3.70 -14.51
C HIS A 419 -6.60 -3.22 -15.51
N ALA A 420 -5.69 -4.11 -15.94
CA ALA A 420 -4.60 -3.76 -16.85
C ALA A 420 -5.12 -3.60 -18.28
N GLU A 421 -4.65 -2.56 -18.99
CA GLU A 421 -4.87 -2.44 -20.43
C GLU A 421 -4.03 -3.46 -21.19
N HIS A 422 -2.80 -3.69 -20.72
CA HIS A 422 -1.92 -4.72 -21.25
C HIS A 422 -1.32 -5.54 -20.11
N PHE A 423 -1.45 -6.87 -20.23
CA PHE A 423 -0.74 -7.83 -19.37
C PHE A 423 0.23 -8.65 -20.23
N LEU A 424 1.53 -8.54 -19.92
CA LEU A 424 2.65 -9.18 -20.59
C LEU A 424 3.23 -10.27 -19.67
N PRO A 425 2.87 -11.56 -19.86
CA PRO A 425 3.39 -12.67 -19.06
C PRO A 425 4.80 -13.05 -19.54
N LEU A 426 5.81 -12.24 -19.20
CA LEU A 426 7.18 -12.49 -19.63
C LEU A 426 7.86 -13.65 -18.90
N HIS A 427 8.88 -14.22 -19.52
CA HIS A 427 9.81 -15.11 -18.83
C HIS A 427 10.56 -14.37 -17.70
N PRO A 428 10.57 -14.87 -16.46
CA PRO A 428 11.23 -14.16 -15.37
C PRO A 428 12.73 -13.93 -15.63
N GLY A 429 13.21 -12.71 -15.35
CA GLY A 429 14.61 -12.34 -15.57
C GLY A 429 14.91 -11.71 -16.94
N THR A 430 13.88 -11.46 -17.74
CA THR A 430 13.96 -10.74 -19.02
C THR A 430 13.27 -9.37 -18.99
N GLU A 431 12.97 -8.84 -17.80
CA GLU A 431 12.34 -7.51 -17.62
C GLU A 431 13.22 -6.38 -18.16
N ASP A 432 14.53 -6.51 -18.01
CA ASP A 432 15.54 -5.60 -18.56
C ASP A 432 15.52 -5.62 -20.10
N VAL A 433 15.44 -6.81 -20.70
CA VAL A 433 15.33 -6.99 -22.16
C VAL A 433 14.08 -6.30 -22.71
N LEU A 434 12.94 -6.44 -22.03
CA LEU A 434 11.71 -5.75 -22.40
C LEU A 434 11.86 -4.23 -22.30
N ALA A 435 12.39 -3.72 -21.19
CA ALA A 435 12.54 -2.28 -20.98
C ALA A 435 13.50 -1.64 -22.00
N LEU A 436 14.63 -2.29 -22.30
CA LEU A 436 15.59 -1.85 -23.32
C LEU A 436 15.00 -1.93 -24.74
N GLY A 437 14.25 -2.99 -25.04
CA GLY A 437 13.51 -3.13 -26.29
C GLY A 437 12.47 -2.03 -26.50
N LEU A 438 11.69 -1.71 -25.46
CA LEU A 438 10.75 -0.60 -25.48
C LEU A 438 11.46 0.74 -25.68
N ALA A 439 12.61 0.97 -25.03
CA ALA A 439 13.38 2.19 -25.19
C ALA A 439 13.87 2.36 -26.63
N ARG A 440 14.35 1.29 -27.26
CA ARG A 440 14.72 1.28 -28.67
C ARG A 440 13.53 1.65 -29.57
N LEU A 441 12.39 0.98 -29.40
CA LEU A 441 11.19 1.23 -30.21
C LEU A 441 10.69 2.66 -30.05
N VAL A 442 10.71 3.21 -28.83
CA VAL A 442 10.36 4.61 -28.57
C VAL A 442 11.28 5.55 -29.36
N LEU A 443 12.59 5.32 -29.35
CA LEU A 443 13.56 6.15 -30.08
C LEU A 443 13.43 6.04 -31.61
N GLU A 444 13.10 4.84 -32.13
CA GLU A 444 12.89 4.60 -33.56
C GLU A 444 11.60 5.24 -34.07
N HIS A 445 10.51 5.18 -33.28
CA HIS A 445 9.20 5.70 -33.67
C HIS A 445 8.94 7.16 -33.28
N ASP A 446 9.75 7.75 -32.40
CA ASP A 446 9.70 9.18 -32.04
C ASP A 446 11.07 9.87 -32.26
N PRO A 447 11.43 10.19 -33.52
CA PRO A 447 12.71 10.84 -33.84
C PRO A 447 12.87 12.23 -33.20
N ALA A 448 11.78 12.90 -32.85
CA ALA A 448 11.84 14.18 -32.16
C ALA A 448 12.34 13.98 -30.72
N ARG A 449 11.89 12.92 -30.05
CA ARG A 449 12.38 12.53 -28.72
C ARG A 449 13.83 12.09 -28.74
N ALA A 450 14.25 11.33 -29.76
CA ALA A 450 15.66 10.97 -29.92
C ALA A 450 16.56 12.22 -29.98
N ARG A 451 16.17 13.23 -30.78
CA ARG A 451 16.88 14.52 -30.83
C ARG A 451 16.83 15.28 -29.51
N ALA A 452 15.71 15.24 -28.79
CA ALA A 452 15.60 15.88 -27.47
C ALA A 452 16.54 15.22 -26.44
N CYS A 453 16.68 13.90 -26.47
CA CYS A 453 17.65 13.19 -25.63
C CYS A 453 19.08 13.59 -25.97
N GLU A 454 19.45 13.66 -27.26
CA GLU A 454 20.77 14.12 -27.72
C GLU A 454 21.06 15.55 -27.27
N ALA A 455 20.06 16.44 -27.35
CA ALA A 455 20.17 17.83 -26.94
C ALA A 455 20.20 18.03 -25.42
N SER A 456 19.76 17.05 -24.62
CA SER A 456 19.73 17.15 -23.15
C SER A 456 21.13 17.21 -22.52
N GLY A 457 22.17 16.83 -23.26
CA GLY A 457 23.53 16.73 -22.73
C GLY A 457 23.76 15.52 -21.83
N ALA A 458 22.85 14.53 -21.84
CA ALA A 458 23.01 13.29 -21.10
C ALA A 458 24.33 12.59 -21.47
N THR A 459 25.21 12.43 -20.47
CA THR A 459 26.53 11.82 -20.66
C THR A 459 26.38 10.36 -21.07
N GLY A 460 27.07 9.96 -22.14
CA GLY A 460 27.05 8.57 -22.62
C GLY A 460 25.79 8.16 -23.42
N PHE A 461 24.87 9.10 -23.74
CA PHE A 461 23.63 8.76 -24.45
C PHE A 461 23.88 8.11 -25.82
N ALA A 462 24.85 8.59 -26.60
CA ALA A 462 25.16 8.04 -27.92
C ALA A 462 25.65 6.57 -27.82
N GLU A 463 26.61 6.31 -26.94
CA GLU A 463 27.14 4.95 -26.68
C GLU A 463 26.04 4.02 -26.15
N TRP A 464 25.21 4.51 -25.24
CA TRP A 464 24.06 3.75 -24.73
C TRP A 464 23.03 3.46 -25.82
N ARG A 465 22.71 4.42 -26.68
CA ARG A 465 21.79 4.23 -27.82
C ARG A 465 22.32 3.18 -28.80
N GLU A 466 23.61 3.18 -29.10
CA GLU A 466 24.23 2.15 -29.93
C GLU A 466 24.15 0.75 -29.28
N SER A 467 24.27 0.68 -27.95
CA SER A 467 24.11 -0.57 -27.19
C SER A 467 22.70 -1.20 -27.30
N LEU A 468 21.71 -0.46 -27.81
CA LEU A 468 20.35 -0.96 -28.04
C LEU A 468 20.20 -1.78 -29.34
N GLU A 469 21.20 -1.80 -30.22
CA GLU A 469 21.16 -2.56 -31.50
C GLU A 469 20.73 -4.02 -31.33
N PRO A 470 21.18 -4.77 -30.29
CA PRO A 470 20.78 -6.17 -30.17
C PRO A 470 19.30 -6.34 -29.84
N TYR A 471 18.64 -5.33 -29.28
CA TYR A 471 17.27 -5.40 -28.75
C TYR A 471 16.21 -5.15 -29.83
N SER A 472 16.29 -5.87 -30.95
CA SER A 472 15.27 -5.77 -32.00
C SER A 472 13.93 -6.33 -31.52
N LEU A 473 12.82 -5.85 -32.07
CA LEU A 473 11.47 -6.32 -31.69
C LEU A 473 11.36 -7.84 -31.74
N ALA A 474 11.86 -8.47 -32.82
CA ALA A 474 11.83 -9.92 -32.98
C ALA A 474 12.63 -10.65 -31.89
N ARG A 475 13.81 -10.14 -31.51
CA ARG A 475 14.62 -10.73 -30.45
C ARG A 475 13.99 -10.54 -29.08
N VAL A 476 13.47 -9.36 -28.79
CA VAL A 476 12.82 -9.05 -27.51
C VAL A 476 11.59 -9.94 -27.33
N ALA A 477 10.78 -10.09 -28.38
CA ALA A 477 9.64 -11.00 -28.42
C ALA A 477 10.04 -12.45 -28.10
N ASP A 478 11.06 -12.97 -28.79
CA ASP A 478 11.58 -14.33 -28.60
C ASP A 478 12.09 -14.57 -27.17
N VAL A 479 13.00 -13.72 -26.69
CA VAL A 479 13.61 -13.86 -25.35
C VAL A 479 12.57 -13.73 -24.24
N CYS A 480 11.67 -12.76 -24.34
CA CYS A 480 10.65 -12.52 -23.31
C CYS A 480 9.48 -13.51 -23.38
N GLY A 481 9.34 -14.29 -24.46
CA GLY A 481 8.19 -15.17 -24.68
C GLY A 481 6.90 -14.38 -24.96
N LEU A 482 7.00 -13.24 -25.66
CA LEU A 482 5.88 -12.34 -25.93
C LEU A 482 5.60 -12.21 -27.43
N GLU A 483 4.37 -11.92 -27.79
CA GLU A 483 4.02 -11.57 -29.17
C GLU A 483 4.55 -10.17 -29.54
N PRO A 484 5.21 -9.99 -30.71
CA PRO A 484 5.71 -8.68 -31.14
C PRO A 484 4.66 -7.56 -31.09
N LEU A 485 3.43 -7.85 -31.54
CA LEU A 485 2.33 -6.88 -31.58
C LEU A 485 1.97 -6.33 -30.19
N ARG A 486 2.11 -7.15 -29.13
CA ARG A 486 1.86 -6.71 -27.75
C ARG A 486 2.92 -5.71 -27.28
N ILE A 487 4.17 -5.92 -27.68
CA ILE A 487 5.29 -5.02 -27.35
C ILE A 487 5.12 -3.69 -28.09
N GLU A 488 4.77 -3.72 -29.38
CA GLU A 488 4.51 -2.52 -30.18
C GLU A 488 3.32 -1.69 -29.64
N ALA A 489 2.26 -2.35 -29.18
CA ALA A 489 1.11 -1.67 -28.57
C ALA A 489 1.53 -0.91 -27.30
N VAL A 490 2.33 -1.55 -26.43
CA VAL A 490 2.87 -0.90 -25.23
C VAL A 490 3.83 0.24 -25.59
N ALA A 491 4.72 0.07 -26.57
CA ALA A 491 5.61 1.13 -27.03
C ALA A 491 4.80 2.34 -27.54
N THR A 492 3.77 2.11 -28.34
CA THR A 492 2.84 3.15 -28.82
C THR A 492 2.22 3.92 -27.65
N ARG A 493 1.76 3.20 -26.62
CA ARG A 493 1.15 3.81 -25.43
C ARG A 493 2.14 4.68 -24.68
N LEU A 494 3.38 4.23 -24.50
CA LEU A 494 4.44 4.98 -23.83
C LEU A 494 4.85 6.24 -24.62
N ILE A 495 4.90 6.19 -25.96
CA ILE A 495 5.18 7.37 -26.80
C ILE A 495 4.12 8.47 -26.57
N GLN A 496 2.85 8.08 -26.41
CA GLN A 496 1.75 9.00 -26.17
C GLN A 496 1.71 9.56 -24.73
N ALA A 497 2.36 8.88 -23.77
CA ALA A 497 2.29 9.19 -22.34
C ALA A 497 2.98 10.51 -21.96
N ARG A 498 2.26 11.45 -21.35
CA ARG A 498 2.80 12.74 -20.87
C ARG A 498 3.50 12.61 -19.51
N ALA A 499 3.03 11.70 -18.66
CA ALA A 499 3.56 11.45 -17.31
C ALA A 499 3.68 9.93 -17.09
N PRO A 500 4.63 9.26 -17.78
CA PRO A 500 4.83 7.83 -17.61
C PRO A 500 5.51 7.51 -16.27
N LEU A 501 5.01 6.48 -15.59
CA LEU A 501 5.56 5.99 -14.33
C LEU A 501 6.00 4.54 -14.45
N GLY A 502 7.26 4.26 -14.12
CA GLY A 502 7.79 2.91 -13.97
C GLY A 502 7.71 2.45 -12.52
N ILE A 503 7.25 1.22 -12.29
CA ILE A 503 7.25 0.58 -10.97
C ILE A 503 8.00 -0.75 -11.06
N VAL A 504 8.97 -0.96 -10.17
CA VAL A 504 9.63 -2.27 -9.99
C VAL A 504 9.19 -2.86 -8.66
N VAL A 505 8.51 -4.01 -8.72
CA VAL A 505 8.13 -4.73 -7.50
C VAL A 505 9.34 -5.55 -7.02
N CYS A 506 9.72 -5.36 -5.77
CA CYS A 506 10.79 -6.12 -5.14
C CYS A 506 10.28 -6.86 -3.90
N GLY A 507 10.86 -8.02 -3.64
CA GLY A 507 10.44 -8.88 -2.54
C GLY A 507 11.10 -10.25 -2.62
N THR A 508 11.35 -10.84 -1.46
CA THR A 508 11.83 -12.21 -1.35
C THR A 508 10.83 -13.16 -2.03
N GLY A 509 11.30 -13.97 -2.99
CA GLY A 509 10.48 -14.90 -3.75
C GLY A 509 9.79 -14.33 -4.98
N ILE A 510 9.97 -13.04 -5.31
CA ILE A 510 9.58 -12.52 -6.63
C ILE A 510 10.66 -12.92 -7.64
N PRO A 511 10.30 -13.62 -8.73
CA PRO A 511 11.28 -14.11 -9.69
C PRO A 511 11.88 -12.97 -10.53
N GLY A 512 12.94 -13.27 -11.27
CA GLY A 512 13.67 -12.30 -12.08
C GLY A 512 14.66 -11.42 -11.30
N ASP A 513 15.29 -10.48 -12.00
CA ASP A 513 16.45 -9.72 -11.52
C ASP A 513 16.08 -8.26 -11.19
N GLU A 514 16.09 -7.92 -9.91
CA GLU A 514 15.69 -6.58 -9.45
C GLU A 514 16.69 -5.47 -9.81
N VAL A 515 17.97 -5.82 -9.94
CA VAL A 515 19.06 -4.89 -10.24
C VAL A 515 18.97 -4.48 -11.71
N ARG A 516 18.91 -5.47 -12.60
CA ARG A 516 18.82 -5.20 -14.05
C ARG A 516 17.50 -4.54 -14.43
N ALA A 517 16.38 -5.00 -13.86
CA ALA A 517 15.07 -4.41 -14.14
C ALA A 517 14.98 -2.93 -13.72
N SER A 518 15.52 -2.57 -12.55
CA SER A 518 15.46 -1.18 -12.06
C SER A 518 16.35 -0.24 -12.86
N ALA A 519 17.57 -0.66 -13.23
CA ALA A 519 18.44 0.13 -14.10
C ALA A 519 17.85 0.32 -15.51
N ALA A 520 17.36 -0.75 -16.12
CA ALA A 520 16.78 -0.69 -17.47
C ALA A 520 15.49 0.14 -17.50
N LEU A 521 14.63 0.02 -16.49
CA LEU A 521 13.42 0.83 -16.38
C LEU A 521 13.74 2.31 -16.18
N PHE A 522 14.78 2.63 -15.41
CA PHE A 522 15.25 4.01 -15.27
C PHE A 522 15.66 4.60 -16.62
N TRP A 523 16.47 3.90 -17.42
CA TRP A 523 16.86 4.41 -18.74
C TRP A 523 15.65 4.59 -19.68
N LEU A 524 14.70 3.66 -19.67
CA LEU A 524 13.45 3.82 -20.42
C LEU A 524 12.69 5.08 -19.98
N MET A 525 12.54 5.29 -18.66
CA MET A 525 11.83 6.47 -18.15
C MET A 525 12.58 7.77 -18.45
N THR A 526 13.91 7.78 -18.42
CA THR A 526 14.74 8.93 -18.80
C THR A 526 14.56 9.28 -20.28
N VAL A 527 14.50 8.29 -21.18
CA VAL A 527 14.13 8.52 -22.59
C VAL A 527 12.73 9.12 -22.69
N LEU A 528 11.78 8.64 -21.90
CA LEU A 528 10.40 9.10 -21.92
C LEU A 528 10.21 10.50 -21.32
N GLU A 529 11.09 10.93 -20.40
CA GLU A 529 11.10 12.25 -19.77
C GLU A 529 11.48 13.38 -20.75
N ALA A 530 12.27 13.06 -21.78
CA ALA A 530 12.70 14.04 -22.78
C ALA A 530 11.51 14.74 -23.46
N GLY A 531 11.66 16.04 -23.70
CA GLY A 531 10.62 16.87 -24.34
C GLY A 531 9.53 17.36 -23.39
N ASN A 532 9.90 17.82 -22.19
CA ASN A 532 9.02 18.40 -21.16
C ASN A 532 7.99 17.42 -20.58
N ARG A 533 8.39 16.17 -20.36
CA ARG A 533 7.56 15.12 -19.72
C ARG A 533 8.16 14.75 -18.36
N THR A 534 7.50 13.86 -17.62
CA THR A 534 7.89 13.49 -16.25
C THR A 534 8.02 11.97 -16.10
N GLY A 535 9.10 11.41 -16.66
CA GLY A 535 9.44 9.99 -16.48
C GLY A 535 9.95 9.74 -15.06
N ARG A 536 9.28 8.87 -14.30
CA ARG A 536 9.65 8.56 -12.91
C ARG A 536 9.73 7.05 -12.67
N VAL A 537 10.55 6.65 -11.70
CA VAL A 537 10.67 5.25 -11.27
C VAL A 537 10.43 5.11 -9.77
N ILE A 538 9.60 4.15 -9.41
CA ILE A 538 9.37 3.71 -8.03
C ILE A 538 9.88 2.27 -7.88
N VAL A 539 10.80 2.06 -6.95
CA VAL A 539 11.21 0.74 -6.50
C VAL A 539 10.47 0.43 -5.21
N LEU A 540 9.62 -0.59 -5.25
CA LEU A 540 8.83 -1.03 -4.10
C LEU A 540 9.64 -2.02 -3.26
N GLY A 541 10.28 -1.53 -2.21
CA GLY A 541 11.04 -2.33 -1.25
C GLY A 541 10.15 -3.17 -0.34
N GLU A 542 10.64 -4.30 0.16
CA GLU A 542 9.78 -5.25 0.88
C GLU A 542 9.32 -4.78 2.27
N LYS A 543 10.17 -4.05 2.99
CA LYS A 543 9.99 -3.71 4.42
C LYS A 543 9.89 -2.19 4.63
N PHE A 544 9.26 -1.80 5.74
CA PHE A 544 8.84 -0.41 5.98
C PHE A 544 9.98 0.60 5.96
N ASN A 545 11.10 0.31 6.63
CA ASN A 545 12.19 1.26 6.80
C ASN A 545 13.41 0.93 5.95
N LEU A 546 13.22 0.33 4.77
CA LEU A 546 14.34 0.02 3.88
C LEU A 546 15.13 1.29 3.53
N GLN A 547 14.42 2.35 3.12
CA GLN A 547 15.03 3.62 2.76
C GLN A 547 15.69 4.27 3.98
N GLY A 548 15.00 4.36 5.12
CA GLY A 548 15.57 4.94 6.33
C GLY A 548 16.80 4.19 6.85
N GLY A 549 16.83 2.86 6.75
CA GLY A 549 18.02 2.06 7.04
C GLY A 549 19.22 2.44 6.16
N LEU A 550 19.01 2.63 4.85
CA LEU A 550 20.05 3.12 3.94
C LEU A 550 20.50 4.55 4.30
N ASP A 551 19.54 5.44 4.55
CA ASP A 551 19.79 6.85 4.87
C ASP A 551 20.61 6.98 6.15
N MET A 552 20.41 6.06 7.10
CA MET A 552 21.14 5.99 8.36
C MET A 552 22.46 5.21 8.26
N GLY A 553 22.85 4.72 7.07
CA GLY A 553 24.12 4.05 6.82
C GLY A 553 24.16 2.60 7.32
N LEU A 554 23.03 1.90 7.36
CA LEU A 554 22.92 0.48 7.73
C LEU A 554 23.33 -0.45 6.57
N ASP A 555 24.40 -0.09 5.87
CA ASP A 555 24.95 -0.79 4.70
C ASP A 555 26.48 -0.63 4.70
N PRO A 556 27.26 -1.64 4.29
CA PRO A 556 28.72 -1.53 4.33
C PRO A 556 29.27 -0.49 3.33
N ARG A 557 28.54 -0.20 2.24
CA ARG A 557 28.97 0.74 1.19
C ARG A 557 28.85 2.20 1.64
N PHE A 558 27.92 2.49 2.54
CA PHE A 558 27.46 3.84 2.83
C PHE A 558 27.50 4.18 4.32
N LEU A 559 27.98 5.37 4.63
CA LEU A 559 27.73 6.11 5.87
C LEU A 559 26.35 6.81 5.77
N PRO A 560 25.85 7.45 6.85
CA PRO A 560 24.64 8.24 6.77
C PRO A 560 24.65 9.24 5.61
N ALA A 561 23.49 9.49 5.01
CA ALA A 561 23.31 10.33 3.81
C ALA A 561 24.06 9.83 2.55
N TYR A 562 24.33 8.53 2.48
CA TYR A 562 25.01 7.85 1.36
C TYR A 562 26.46 8.29 1.12
N GLU A 563 27.12 8.89 2.11
CA GLU A 563 28.54 9.16 2.02
C GLU A 563 29.31 7.83 1.82
N PRO A 564 30.19 7.72 0.81
CA PRO A 564 30.96 6.50 0.61
C PRO A 564 31.81 6.18 1.84
N ALA A 565 31.76 4.94 2.33
CA ALA A 565 32.48 4.53 3.54
C ALA A 565 34.02 4.41 3.38
N GLY A 566 34.63 5.06 2.36
CA GLY A 566 36.05 4.99 2.04
C GLY A 566 36.51 3.61 1.55
N ASP A 567 37.81 3.45 1.22
CA ASP A 567 38.37 2.17 0.73
C ASP A 567 38.28 1.02 1.76
N GLY A 568 37.99 1.31 3.03
CA GLY A 568 37.66 0.32 4.07
C GLY A 568 36.20 -0.15 4.06
N GLY A 569 35.34 0.47 3.25
CA GLY A 569 33.92 0.17 3.07
C GLY A 569 33.59 -0.53 1.75
N ARG A 570 34.59 -0.84 0.91
CA ARG A 570 34.40 -1.91 -0.08
C ARG A 570 34.23 -3.20 0.72
N PRO A 571 33.05 -3.86 0.73
CA PRO A 571 33.03 -5.24 1.16
C PRO A 571 34.08 -5.93 0.28
N GLY A 572 35.13 -6.48 0.87
CA GLY A 572 36.13 -7.26 0.13
C GLY A 572 35.32 -8.20 -0.74
N ARG A 573 35.39 -7.97 -2.08
CA ARG A 573 34.44 -8.46 -3.10
C ARG A 573 33.55 -9.56 -2.52
N VAL A 574 32.29 -9.25 -2.21
CA VAL A 574 31.28 -10.32 -2.23
C VAL A 574 31.30 -10.78 -3.67
N ARG A 575 32.12 -11.79 -3.94
CA ARG A 575 32.12 -12.51 -5.20
C ARG A 575 30.70 -12.98 -5.35
N VAL A 576 30.06 -12.54 -6.44
CA VAL A 576 28.81 -13.11 -6.91
C VAL A 576 28.97 -14.63 -6.81
N VAL A 577 28.20 -15.24 -5.92
CA VAL A 577 28.07 -16.69 -5.88
C VAL A 577 27.33 -17.03 -7.16
N GLU A 578 28.04 -17.50 -8.18
CA GLU A 578 27.40 -18.06 -9.36
C GLU A 578 26.51 -19.22 -8.90
N VAL A 579 25.21 -19.07 -9.13
CA VAL A 579 24.25 -20.18 -9.00
C VAL A 579 24.51 -21.10 -10.19
N ALA A 580 25.39 -22.08 -10.01
CA ALA A 580 25.58 -23.13 -11.00
C ALA A 580 24.38 -24.10 -10.93
N TYR A 581 23.55 -24.08 -11.99
CA TYR A 581 22.55 -25.10 -12.24
C TYR A 581 23.27 -26.39 -12.61
N VAL A 582 23.25 -27.40 -11.74
CA VAL A 582 23.71 -28.75 -12.11
C VAL A 582 22.48 -29.59 -12.38
N GLU A 583 22.31 -30.04 -13.61
CA GLU A 583 21.29 -31.02 -13.96
C GLU A 583 21.59 -32.34 -13.25
N ALA A 584 20.78 -32.67 -12.25
CA ALA A 584 20.75 -34.01 -11.69
C ALA A 584 19.29 -34.48 -11.64
N ALA A 585 18.99 -35.51 -12.44
CA ALA A 585 17.75 -36.28 -12.39
C ALA A 585 16.43 -35.47 -12.56
N GLY A 586 16.37 -34.55 -13.52
CA GLY A 586 15.10 -34.02 -14.04
C GLY A 586 14.33 -33.05 -13.16
N ALA A 587 14.91 -32.56 -12.05
CA ALA A 587 14.35 -31.46 -11.27
C ALA A 587 15.46 -30.52 -10.79
N ALA A 588 15.34 -29.22 -11.12
CA ALA A 588 16.26 -28.20 -10.65
C ALA A 588 15.98 -27.88 -9.17
N VAL A 589 16.83 -28.36 -8.26
CA VAL A 589 16.81 -27.99 -6.84
C VAL A 589 17.99 -27.06 -6.55
N PRO A 590 17.77 -25.85 -6.01
CA PRO A 590 18.87 -24.95 -5.68
C PRO A 590 19.72 -25.54 -4.54
N ARG A 591 21.02 -25.71 -4.78
CA ARG A 591 22.01 -26.05 -3.75
C ARG A 591 22.88 -24.84 -3.44
N VAL A 592 22.91 -24.43 -2.18
CA VAL A 592 23.87 -23.44 -1.67
C VAL A 592 25.13 -24.19 -1.27
N LEU A 593 26.19 -24.07 -2.07
CA LEU A 593 27.53 -24.54 -1.71
C LEU A 593 28.36 -23.34 -1.22
N ILE A 594 28.84 -23.42 0.01
CA ILE A 594 29.77 -22.44 0.60
C ILE A 594 31.18 -23.03 0.46
N ALA A 595 32.06 -22.36 -0.28
CA ALA A 595 33.47 -22.74 -0.36
C ALA A 595 34.37 -21.50 -0.28
N ASP A 596 35.22 -21.45 0.75
CA ASP A 596 36.36 -20.56 0.87
C ASP A 596 37.61 -21.42 1.17
N HIS A 597 38.62 -21.42 0.28
CA HIS A 597 40.09 -21.35 0.56
C HIS A 597 40.94 -21.81 -0.64
N PRO A 598 42.10 -21.16 -0.94
CA PRO A 598 43.04 -21.57 -1.98
C PRO A 598 43.87 -22.79 -1.54
N SER A 599 43.39 -23.99 -1.84
CA SER A 599 44.22 -25.20 -1.94
C SER A 599 43.35 -26.32 -2.48
N HIS A 600 43.63 -26.74 -3.72
CA HIS A 600 42.85 -27.69 -4.51
C HIS A 600 42.87 -29.14 -3.94
N GLU A 601 43.45 -29.39 -2.77
CA GLU A 601 43.65 -30.73 -2.19
C GLU A 601 42.80 -31.03 -0.94
N LEU A 602 42.16 -30.03 -0.30
CA LEU A 602 41.35 -30.26 0.91
C LEU A 602 39.87 -30.58 0.62
N CYS A 603 39.36 -30.26 -0.57
CA CYS A 603 37.95 -30.53 -0.95
C CYS A 603 37.66 -32.02 -1.23
N ALA A 604 38.67 -32.82 -1.59
CA ALA A 604 38.47 -34.25 -1.86
C ALA A 604 38.16 -35.04 -0.55
N GLY A 605 38.74 -34.65 0.58
CA GLY A 605 38.55 -35.35 1.87
C GLY A 605 37.21 -35.09 2.58
N LEU A 606 36.49 -34.02 2.21
CA LEU A 606 35.18 -33.69 2.81
C LEU A 606 34.00 -34.34 2.06
N GLN A 607 34.17 -34.74 0.80
CA GLN A 607 33.16 -35.46 0.04
C GLN A 607 32.91 -36.87 0.56
N GLU A 608 33.92 -37.56 1.12
CA GLU A 608 33.75 -38.93 1.63
C GLU A 608 33.03 -39.01 2.99
N ARG A 609 32.99 -37.93 3.78
CA ARG A 609 32.37 -37.95 5.11
C ARG A 609 30.89 -37.53 5.14
N ALA A 610 30.37 -36.91 4.08
CA ALA A 610 28.97 -36.44 4.01
C ALA A 610 28.00 -37.46 3.39
N LEU A 611 28.50 -38.58 2.83
CA LEU A 611 27.70 -39.63 2.17
C LEU A 611 27.21 -40.74 3.12
N GLY A 612 27.30 -40.55 4.44
CA GLY A 612 27.00 -41.58 5.45
C GLY A 612 25.56 -41.67 5.96
N LEU A 613 24.55 -41.09 5.28
CA LEU A 613 23.15 -41.22 5.69
C LEU A 613 22.33 -41.90 4.59
N GLY A 614 21.90 -43.12 4.89
CA GLY A 614 21.18 -44.01 3.98
C GLY A 614 19.82 -43.46 3.58
N ALA A 615 19.46 -43.71 2.32
CA ALA A 615 18.15 -43.44 1.75
C ALA A 615 17.09 -44.36 2.39
N GLY A 616 16.29 -43.81 3.28
CA GLY A 616 15.14 -44.46 3.90
C GLY A 616 14.66 -43.61 5.05
N ASP A 617 13.77 -42.65 4.73
CA ASP A 617 12.81 -41.98 5.63
C ASP A 617 12.55 -40.55 5.15
N VAL A 618 11.75 -40.41 4.09
CA VAL A 618 10.93 -39.21 3.84
C VAL A 618 9.58 -39.69 3.31
N LEU A 619 8.59 -39.73 4.21
CA LEU A 619 7.16 -39.61 3.91
C LEU A 619 6.77 -38.15 4.13
#